data_AF-A0A7W4ULM7-F1
#
_entry.id   AF-A0A7W4ULM7-F1
#
_cell.length_a   1.000
_cell.length_b   1.000
_cell.length_c   1.000
_cell.angle_alpha   90.00
_cell.angle_beta   90.00
_cell.angle_gamma   90.00
#
_symmetry.space_group_name_H-M   'P 1'
#
loop_
_entity.id
_entity.type
_entity.pdbx_description
1 polymer ?
#
loop_
_entity_poly.entity_id
_entity_poly.type
_entity_poly.pdbx_seq_one_letter_code
_entity_poly.pdbx_strand_id
1 'polypeptide(L)'
;MGGWFAGCGYLVVVAFIGLFAFAGLGGVLGLSDSESAPSPSVETTPESDDAADLTEHLELYEQERTRIDELSVALDGNPVKPLVALFDWMEDQDAKMAEPNVTVCSAESIAAQMSTFRADLEQSIADAEARRGNASGSLSEGLVDAAGNGFIDVQFDAATACDTHANADQGYRTTGCVNGGSPLVVHLLPAGELTEWHSKINTVHELAHVFQRADDVRYPDDNGGYEVLLAQGLFQGSEEAMADCYALTYFNEWTLSDGVTESGYGYICGDNERQAIRDWAAGINAPLG
;
A
#
# COMPACT_ATOMS: atom_id res chain seq x y z
N MET A 1 -40.24 18.44 -14.05
CA MET A 1 -40.08 19.30 -12.86
C MET A 1 -39.12 18.56 -11.95
N GLY A 2 -37.83 18.85 -11.89
CA GLY A 2 -37.18 20.16 -11.83
C GLY A 2 -36.77 20.37 -10.37
N GLY A 3 -35.48 20.24 -10.06
CA GLY A 3 -34.92 20.45 -8.73
C GLY A 3 -33.48 19.97 -8.59
N TRP A 4 -32.54 20.76 -9.15
CA TRP A 4 -31.11 20.70 -8.86
C TRP A 4 -30.83 21.27 -7.45
N PHE A 5 -29.88 20.65 -6.74
CA PHE A 5 -29.03 21.36 -5.78
C PHE A 5 -27.57 21.09 -6.15
N ALA A 6 -26.90 22.15 -6.60
CA ALA A 6 -25.46 22.27 -6.63
C ALA A 6 -24.98 22.65 -5.22
N GLY A 7 -23.83 22.12 -4.80
CA GLY A 7 -23.21 22.48 -3.52
C GLY A 7 -21.87 21.75 -3.30
N CYS A 8 -20.80 22.41 -3.74
CA CYS A 8 -19.40 22.35 -3.32
C CYS A 8 -18.89 21.13 -2.52
N GLY A 9 -17.99 20.40 -3.18
CA GLY A 9 -16.74 19.79 -2.66
C GLY A 9 -16.70 19.41 -1.19
N TYR A 10 -16.85 18.11 -0.92
CA TYR A 10 -16.29 17.49 0.26
C TYR A 10 -15.32 16.41 -0.20
N LEU A 11 -14.05 16.63 0.10
CA LEU A 11 -12.99 15.63 0.11
C LEU A 11 -13.49 14.41 0.91
N VAL A 12 -13.65 13.29 0.23
CA VAL A 12 -13.76 11.99 0.87
C VAL A 12 -12.35 11.64 1.34
N VAL A 13 -12.05 11.99 2.59
CA VAL A 13 -10.88 11.45 3.31
C VAL A 13 -11.17 9.97 3.52
N VAL A 14 -10.56 9.13 2.68
CA VAL A 14 -10.49 7.69 2.91
C VAL A 14 -9.59 7.49 4.13
N ALA A 15 -10.23 7.14 5.24
CA ALA A 15 -9.56 6.82 6.49
C ALA A 15 -8.93 5.42 6.39
N PHE A 16 -7.64 5.34 6.09
CA PHE A 16 -6.81 4.22 6.54
C PHE A 16 -6.13 4.61 7.85
N ILE A 17 -6.59 3.97 8.93
CA ILE A 17 -6.11 4.19 10.30
C ILE A 17 -4.76 3.49 10.43
N GLY A 18 -3.69 4.19 10.06
CA GLY A 18 -2.42 4.15 10.78
C GLY A 18 -2.55 5.05 12.01
N LEU A 19 -2.14 4.55 13.17
CA LEU A 19 -2.41 5.12 14.49
C LEU A 19 -1.64 6.44 14.72
N PHE A 20 -2.11 7.56 14.18
CA PHE A 20 -1.51 8.89 14.39
C PHE A 20 -2.06 9.55 15.65
N ALA A 21 -1.44 9.26 16.79
CA ALA A 21 -1.64 10.03 18.02
C ALA A 21 -0.78 11.31 17.96
N PHE A 22 -1.31 12.38 17.37
CA PHE A 22 -0.74 13.73 17.49
C PHE A 22 -1.03 14.28 18.89
N ALA A 23 -0.05 14.20 19.79
CA ALA A 23 -0.06 14.93 21.05
C ALA A 23 0.75 16.24 20.89
N GLY A 24 0.12 17.26 20.32
CA GLY A 24 0.56 18.64 20.45
C GLY A 24 0.13 19.18 21.83
N LEU A 25 1.10 19.56 22.66
CA LEU A 25 0.85 20.36 23.86
C LEU A 25 1.65 21.66 23.77
N GLY A 26 0.99 22.69 23.26
CA GLY A 26 1.36 24.08 23.47
C GLY A 26 0.46 24.73 24.53
N GLY A 27 1.06 25.51 25.43
CA GLY A 27 0.42 26.49 26.31
C GLY A 27 0.64 26.24 27.81
N VAL A 28 0.91 27.21 28.71
CA VAL A 28 0.86 28.68 28.71
C VAL A 28 1.56 29.18 30.02
N LEU A 29 2.37 30.25 29.92
CA LEU A 29 2.75 31.32 30.88
C LEU A 29 3.29 31.03 32.31
N GLY A 30 4.44 31.66 32.60
CA GLY A 30 4.88 32.08 33.93
C GLY A 30 5.74 33.34 33.87
N LEU A 31 5.18 34.48 34.29
CA LEU A 31 5.79 35.81 34.39
C LEU A 31 6.91 35.87 35.44
N SER A 32 7.95 36.67 35.19
CA SER A 32 8.64 37.47 36.23
C SER A 32 9.44 38.64 35.63
N ASP A 33 9.13 39.84 36.13
CA ASP A 33 9.78 41.13 35.91
C ASP A 33 11.26 41.15 36.32
N SER A 34 12.07 41.98 35.63
CA SER A 34 13.02 42.91 36.27
C SER A 34 13.58 43.93 35.27
N GLU A 35 13.41 45.21 35.62
CA GLU A 35 13.94 46.41 34.95
C GLU A 35 15.47 46.39 34.73
N SER A 36 15.92 46.93 33.59
CA SER A 36 17.13 47.77 33.50
C SER A 36 17.19 48.60 32.20
N ALA A 37 17.68 49.83 32.37
CA ALA A 37 17.67 51.03 31.52
C ALA A 37 18.22 50.93 30.07
N PRO A 38 17.92 51.93 29.19
CA PRO A 38 18.18 51.86 27.76
C PRO A 38 19.60 52.31 27.39
N SER A 39 20.18 51.65 26.38
CA SER A 39 21.37 52.12 25.67
C SER A 39 21.13 52.04 24.15
N PRO A 40 21.78 52.92 23.37
CA PRO A 40 21.20 53.43 22.14
C PRO A 40 21.31 52.46 20.97
N SER A 41 20.22 52.47 20.22
CA SER A 41 19.97 51.95 18.89
C SER A 41 21.21 51.83 18.00
N VAL A 42 21.69 50.59 17.85
CA VAL A 42 22.16 50.13 16.54
C VAL A 42 20.94 49.47 15.92
N GLU A 43 20.29 50.19 15.00
CA GLU A 43 19.25 49.65 14.15
C GLU A 43 19.96 48.74 13.12
N THR A 44 20.34 47.54 13.57
CA THR A 44 20.47 46.40 12.67
C THR A 44 19.05 46.10 12.24
N THR A 45 18.73 46.43 10.99
CA THR A 45 17.61 45.82 10.27
C THR A 45 17.65 44.32 10.61
N PRO A 46 16.58 43.73 11.18
CA PRO A 46 16.56 42.29 11.33
C PRO A 46 16.74 41.72 9.93
N GLU A 47 17.82 40.96 9.71
CA GLU A 47 17.79 39.95 8.65
C GLU A 47 16.48 39.20 8.87
N SER A 48 15.64 39.14 7.84
CA SER A 48 14.36 38.46 7.98
C SER A 48 14.65 37.01 8.33
N ASP A 49 14.45 36.62 9.59
CA ASP A 49 14.60 35.24 10.09
C ASP A 49 13.88 34.27 9.13
N ASP A 50 12.74 34.69 8.58
CA ASP A 50 11.98 33.98 7.54
C ASP A 50 12.81 33.49 6.34
N ALA A 51 13.82 34.23 5.88
CA ALA A 51 14.62 33.82 4.72
C ALA A 51 15.65 32.74 5.10
N ALA A 52 16.20 32.82 6.31
CA ALA A 52 17.11 31.81 6.83
C ALA A 52 16.34 30.53 7.19
N ASP A 53 15.20 30.67 7.86
CA ASP A 53 14.31 29.56 8.23
C ASP A 53 13.76 28.84 6.98
N LEU A 54 13.38 29.59 5.94
CA LEU A 54 12.97 29.00 4.66
C LEU A 54 14.11 28.18 4.03
N THR A 55 15.33 28.70 4.06
CA THR A 55 16.50 28.01 3.51
C THR A 55 16.78 26.71 4.27
N GLU A 56 16.70 26.72 5.60
CA GLU A 56 16.87 25.52 6.43
C GLU A 56 15.84 24.45 6.10
N HIS A 57 14.56 24.80 5.95
CA HIS A 57 13.51 23.84 5.61
C HIS A 57 13.64 23.28 4.19
N LEU A 58 14.11 24.09 3.24
CA LEU A 58 14.41 23.63 1.89
C LEU A 58 15.57 22.61 1.89
N GLU A 59 16.66 22.91 2.62
CA GLU A 59 17.80 21.99 2.77
C GLU A 59 17.39 20.67 3.43
N LEU A 60 16.56 20.72 4.49
CA LEU A 60 16.02 19.53 5.14
C LEU A 60 15.17 18.71 4.15
N TYR A 61 14.25 19.37 3.44
CA TYR A 61 13.43 18.70 2.44
C TYR A 61 14.28 18.02 1.35
N GLU A 62 15.31 18.69 0.82
CA GLU A 62 16.21 18.09 -0.18
C GLU A 62 16.97 16.87 0.37
N GLN A 63 17.41 16.93 1.62
CA GLN A 63 18.05 15.81 2.29
C GLN A 63 17.09 14.62 2.44
N GLU A 64 15.87 14.87 2.92
CA GLU A 64 14.85 13.83 3.09
C GLU A 64 14.47 13.21 1.76
N ARG A 65 14.26 14.04 0.72
CA ARG A 65 13.92 13.59 -0.63
C ARG A 65 15.03 12.74 -1.25
N THR A 66 16.29 13.15 -1.11
CA THR A 66 17.45 12.36 -1.56
C THR A 66 17.48 11.00 -0.88
N ARG A 67 17.24 10.97 0.44
CA ARG A 67 17.24 9.71 1.19
C ARG A 67 16.06 8.81 0.81
N ILE A 68 14.89 9.39 0.56
CA ILE A 68 13.73 8.64 0.05
C ILE A 68 14.03 8.03 -1.33
N ASP A 69 14.70 8.75 -2.23
CA ASP A 69 15.12 8.20 -3.54
C ASP A 69 16.01 6.98 -3.37
N GLU A 70 17.04 7.06 -2.51
CA GLU A 70 17.92 5.93 -2.22
C GLU A 70 17.16 4.72 -1.69
N LEU A 71 16.19 4.94 -0.80
CA LEU A 71 15.37 3.88 -0.21
C LEU A 71 14.39 3.28 -1.23
N SER A 72 13.84 4.09 -2.12
CA SER A 72 12.83 3.69 -3.10
C SER A 72 13.33 2.60 -4.06
N VAL A 73 14.66 2.50 -4.25
CA VAL A 73 15.30 1.42 -5.03
C VAL A 73 14.94 0.03 -4.51
N ALA A 74 14.67 -0.13 -3.21
CA ALA A 74 14.23 -1.41 -2.64
C ALA A 74 12.86 -1.88 -3.17
N LEU A 75 12.07 -0.96 -3.74
CA LEU A 75 10.74 -1.18 -4.29
C LEU A 75 10.74 -1.15 -5.84
N ASP A 76 11.89 -0.99 -6.49
CA ASP A 76 11.96 -0.96 -7.96
C ASP A 76 11.48 -2.29 -8.56
N GLY A 77 10.48 -2.19 -9.44
CA GLY A 77 9.84 -3.35 -10.06
C GLY A 77 8.98 -4.18 -9.11
N ASN A 78 8.83 -3.79 -7.84
CA ASN A 78 7.97 -4.51 -6.89
C ASN A 78 6.49 -4.19 -7.17
N PRO A 79 5.62 -5.19 -7.40
CA PRO A 79 4.21 -4.95 -7.72
C PRO A 79 3.46 -4.22 -6.61
N VAL A 80 3.87 -4.41 -5.35
CA VAL A 80 3.20 -3.84 -4.18
C VAL A 80 3.74 -2.48 -3.73
N LYS A 81 4.64 -1.85 -4.52
CA LYS A 81 5.15 -0.49 -4.25
C LYS A 81 4.04 0.52 -3.86
N PRO A 82 2.88 0.58 -4.53
CA PRO A 82 1.81 1.52 -4.18
C PRO A 82 1.20 1.27 -2.79
N LEU A 83 1.23 0.03 -2.30
CA LEU A 83 0.72 -0.33 -0.97
C LEU A 83 1.73 -0.04 0.14
N VAL A 84 3.03 0.02 -0.19
CA VAL A 84 4.09 0.29 0.78
C VAL A 84 4.21 1.78 1.06
N ALA A 85 4.15 2.61 0.02
CA ALA A 85 4.30 4.06 0.16
C ALA A 85 3.57 4.82 -0.96
N LEU A 86 3.01 5.98 -0.60
CA LEU A 86 2.25 6.86 -1.50
C LEU A 86 3.18 7.82 -2.24
N PHE A 87 3.91 7.32 -3.24
CA PHE A 87 4.85 8.13 -4.01
C PHE A 87 4.16 9.26 -4.81
N ASP A 88 2.91 9.08 -5.25
CA ASP A 88 2.15 10.15 -5.93
C ASP A 88 1.91 11.36 -5.01
N TRP A 89 1.61 11.11 -3.73
CA TRP A 89 1.51 12.19 -2.74
C TRP A 89 2.83 12.92 -2.54
N MET A 90 3.96 12.21 -2.64
CA MET A 90 5.29 12.82 -2.57
C MET A 90 5.55 13.70 -3.80
N GLU A 91 5.18 13.25 -5.00
CA GLU A 91 5.27 14.06 -6.23
C GLU A 91 4.46 15.38 -6.12
N ASP A 92 3.29 15.33 -5.47
CA ASP A 92 2.51 16.53 -5.15
C ASP A 92 3.24 17.47 -4.18
N GLN A 93 4.03 16.95 -3.23
CA GLN A 93 4.84 17.78 -2.34
C GLN A 93 6.04 18.38 -3.08
N ASP A 94 6.66 17.62 -3.98
CA ASP A 94 7.73 18.10 -4.85
C ASP A 94 7.27 19.29 -5.70
N ALA A 95 6.04 19.22 -6.24
CA ALA A 95 5.44 20.33 -6.98
C ALA A 95 5.23 21.58 -6.11
N LYS A 96 4.77 21.43 -4.87
CA LYS A 96 4.56 22.56 -3.93
C LYS A 96 5.88 23.19 -3.50
N MET A 97 6.91 22.39 -3.25
CA MET A 97 8.23 22.89 -2.86
C MET A 97 8.94 23.64 -4.00
N ALA A 98 8.60 23.33 -5.26
CA ALA A 98 9.11 24.04 -6.43
C ALA A 98 8.40 25.39 -6.70
N GLU A 99 7.34 25.74 -5.96
CA GLU A 99 6.62 27.00 -6.16
C GLU A 99 7.51 28.21 -5.79
N PRO A 100 7.64 29.23 -6.65
CA PRO A 100 8.48 30.41 -6.38
C PRO A 100 8.09 31.22 -5.15
N ASN A 101 6.90 31.00 -4.61
CA ASN A 101 6.30 31.71 -3.48
C ASN A 101 6.00 30.78 -2.30
N VAL A 102 6.71 29.65 -2.19
CA VAL A 102 6.62 28.78 -1.01
C VAL A 102 6.90 29.59 0.25
N THR A 103 6.06 29.40 1.27
CA THR A 103 6.19 30.11 2.55
C THR A 103 7.01 29.28 3.53
N VAL A 104 7.62 29.92 4.53
CA VAL A 104 8.34 29.24 5.63
C VAL A 104 7.47 28.14 6.24
N CYS A 105 6.24 28.45 6.63
CA CYS A 105 5.33 27.49 7.25
C CYS A 105 5.00 26.31 6.33
N SER A 106 4.87 26.55 5.02
CA SER A 106 4.64 25.48 4.04
C SER A 106 5.88 24.59 3.91
N ALA A 107 7.07 25.18 3.80
CA ALA A 107 8.33 24.45 3.70
C ALA A 107 8.60 23.63 4.97
N GLU A 108 8.39 24.21 6.16
CA GLU A 108 8.49 23.52 7.44
C GLU A 108 7.56 22.30 7.48
N SER A 109 6.28 22.51 7.15
CA SER A 109 5.27 21.46 7.19
C SER A 109 5.56 20.34 6.20
N ILE A 110 6.01 20.67 4.98
CA ILE A 110 6.36 19.67 3.97
C ILE A 110 7.63 18.92 4.37
N ALA A 111 8.67 19.60 4.82
CA ALA A 111 9.91 18.97 5.28
C ALA A 111 9.63 17.98 6.43
N ALA A 112 8.81 18.37 7.42
CA ALA A 112 8.42 17.49 8.51
C ALA A 112 7.63 16.25 8.03
N GLN A 113 6.71 16.42 7.07
CA GLN A 113 5.96 15.32 6.47
C GLN A 113 6.89 14.37 5.69
N MET A 114 7.89 14.91 4.98
CA MET A 114 8.89 14.12 4.27
C MET A 114 9.79 13.33 5.23
N SER A 115 10.18 13.90 6.37
CA SER A 115 10.89 13.16 7.43
C SER A 115 10.07 11.98 7.96
N THR A 116 8.76 12.15 8.15
CA THR A 116 7.85 11.05 8.54
C THR A 116 7.76 10.00 7.44
N PHE A 117 7.51 10.42 6.19
CA PHE A 117 7.46 9.50 5.04
C PHE A 117 8.75 8.67 4.90
N ARG A 118 9.92 9.32 5.02
CA ARG A 118 11.21 8.62 5.00
C ARG A 118 11.29 7.59 6.12
N ALA A 119 10.94 7.96 7.35
CA ALA A 119 11.03 7.05 8.50
C ALA A 119 10.11 5.83 8.34
N ASP A 120 8.89 6.04 7.84
CA ASP A 120 7.93 4.95 7.58
C ASP A 120 8.41 4.02 6.45
N LEU A 121 9.03 4.60 5.40
CA LEU A 121 9.64 3.82 4.32
C LEU A 121 10.85 3.00 4.81
N GLU A 122 11.74 3.60 5.61
CA GLU A 122 12.87 2.89 6.23
C GLU A 122 12.39 1.73 7.10
N GLN A 123 11.34 1.95 7.92
CA GLN A 123 10.76 0.90 8.75
C GLN A 123 10.18 -0.22 7.90
N SER A 124 9.45 0.12 6.83
CA SER A 124 8.86 -0.87 5.91
C SER A 124 9.93 -1.74 5.24
N ILE A 125 11.05 -1.14 4.83
CA ILE A 125 12.21 -1.85 4.26
C ILE A 125 12.86 -2.76 5.30
N ALA A 126 13.07 -2.26 6.53
CA ALA A 126 13.65 -3.04 7.62
C ALA A 126 12.78 -4.25 8.00
N ASP A 127 11.45 -4.05 8.05
CA ASP A 127 10.50 -5.13 8.30
C ASP A 127 10.53 -6.17 7.19
N ALA A 128 10.59 -5.74 5.92
CA ALA A 128 10.70 -6.65 4.78
C ALA A 128 12.02 -7.46 4.79
N GLU A 129 13.13 -6.83 5.18
CA GLU A 129 14.40 -7.51 5.42
C GLU A 129 14.31 -8.54 6.54
N ALA A 130 13.69 -8.19 7.66
CA ALA A 130 13.52 -9.08 8.79
C ALA A 130 12.65 -10.30 8.44
N ARG A 131 11.55 -10.11 7.69
CA ARG A 131 10.66 -11.20 7.24
C ARG A 131 11.40 -12.20 6.37
N ARG A 132 12.15 -11.74 5.36
CA ARG A 132 12.98 -12.61 4.51
C ARG A 132 13.99 -13.44 5.30
N GLY A 133 14.47 -12.91 6.43
CA GLY A 133 15.40 -13.62 7.32
C GLY A 133 14.74 -14.67 8.23
N ASN A 134 13.42 -14.66 8.39
CA ASN A 134 12.68 -15.46 9.37
C ASN A 134 11.71 -16.48 8.73
N ALA A 135 11.95 -16.87 7.47
CA ALA A 135 11.10 -17.84 6.78
C ALA A 135 11.28 -19.26 7.36
N SER A 136 10.18 -19.96 7.63
CA SER A 136 10.20 -21.37 8.05
C SER A 136 10.60 -22.33 6.92
N GLY A 137 10.62 -21.83 5.67
CA GLY A 137 10.97 -22.56 4.46
C GLY A 137 9.78 -23.31 3.85
N SER A 138 8.54 -22.96 4.22
CA SER A 138 7.34 -23.54 3.62
C SER A 138 7.15 -23.06 2.18
N LEU A 139 6.39 -23.83 1.40
CA LEU A 139 6.05 -23.49 0.02
C LEU A 139 5.33 -22.13 -0.07
N SER A 140 4.36 -21.89 0.83
CA SER A 140 3.57 -20.66 0.84
C SER A 140 4.41 -19.43 1.17
N GLU A 141 5.28 -19.52 2.18
CA GLU A 141 6.24 -18.44 2.48
C GLU A 141 7.15 -18.17 1.28
N GLY A 142 7.68 -19.22 0.63
CA GLY A 142 8.53 -19.05 -0.55
C GLY A 142 7.82 -18.35 -1.71
N LEU A 143 6.53 -18.62 -1.93
CA LEU A 143 5.72 -17.92 -2.94
C LEU A 143 5.47 -16.46 -2.57
N VAL A 144 5.14 -16.18 -1.31
CA VAL A 144 4.89 -14.82 -0.81
C VAL A 144 6.18 -13.97 -0.84
N ASP A 145 7.31 -14.54 -0.40
CA ASP A 145 8.61 -13.88 -0.45
C ASP A 145 9.04 -13.59 -1.88
N ALA A 146 8.84 -14.53 -2.81
CA ALA A 146 9.12 -14.30 -4.22
C ALA A 146 8.21 -13.24 -4.85
N ALA A 147 6.98 -13.12 -4.34
CA ALA A 147 5.98 -12.17 -4.84
C ALA A 147 6.20 -10.74 -4.37
N GLY A 148 6.58 -10.57 -3.10
CA GLY A 148 6.67 -9.27 -2.45
C GLY A 148 8.07 -8.86 -2.06
N ASN A 149 9.09 -9.71 -2.20
CA ASN A 149 10.45 -9.48 -1.70
C ASN A 149 10.47 -9.12 -0.19
N GLY A 150 9.59 -9.75 0.59
CA GLY A 150 9.41 -9.51 2.04
C GLY A 150 8.44 -8.38 2.41
N PHE A 151 7.96 -7.59 1.43
CA PHE A 151 6.97 -6.53 1.70
C PHE A 151 5.55 -7.07 1.90
N ILE A 152 5.29 -8.31 1.48
CA ILE A 152 4.05 -9.04 1.77
C ILE A 152 4.35 -9.99 2.92
N ASP A 153 3.56 -9.92 3.98
CA ASP A 153 3.60 -10.83 5.12
C ASP A 153 2.66 -12.02 4.91
N VAL A 154 2.97 -13.14 5.57
CA VAL A 154 2.11 -14.32 5.58
C VAL A 154 1.83 -14.75 7.01
N GLN A 155 0.56 -14.93 7.33
CA GLN A 155 0.09 -15.37 8.64
C GLN A 155 -0.73 -16.65 8.49
N PHE A 156 -0.45 -17.64 9.33
CA PHE A 156 -1.12 -18.95 9.29
C PHE A 156 -2.30 -19.02 10.25
N ASP A 157 -3.21 -18.05 10.17
CA ASP A 157 -4.31 -17.81 11.10
C ASP A 157 -5.65 -17.54 10.39
N ALA A 158 -5.83 -18.02 9.15
CA ALA A 158 -7.05 -17.79 8.36
C ALA A 158 -8.35 -18.19 9.09
N ALA A 159 -8.31 -19.19 9.97
CA ALA A 159 -9.47 -19.62 10.75
C ALA A 159 -10.02 -18.53 11.70
N THR A 160 -9.19 -17.56 12.08
CA THR A 160 -9.59 -16.43 12.95
C THR A 160 -9.55 -15.09 12.22
N ALA A 161 -8.68 -14.94 11.22
CA ALA A 161 -8.50 -13.69 10.50
C ALA A 161 -9.45 -13.51 9.31
N CYS A 162 -9.96 -14.61 8.74
CA CYS A 162 -10.82 -14.59 7.56
C CYS A 162 -12.29 -14.80 7.91
N ASP A 163 -13.16 -14.13 7.17
CA ASP A 163 -14.59 -14.29 7.32
C ASP A 163 -15.04 -15.71 6.95
N THR A 164 -16.04 -16.19 7.68
CA THR A 164 -16.65 -17.50 7.39
C THR A 164 -17.42 -17.42 6.08
N HIS A 165 -17.10 -18.32 5.14
CA HIS A 165 -17.77 -18.38 3.86
C HIS A 165 -19.30 -18.55 4.01
N ALA A 166 -20.09 -17.85 3.19
CA ALA A 166 -21.55 -17.84 3.28
C ALA A 166 -22.19 -19.23 3.15
N ASN A 167 -21.51 -20.16 2.48
CA ASN A 167 -21.96 -21.55 2.32
C ASN A 167 -21.23 -22.54 3.25
N ALA A 168 -20.70 -22.09 4.40
CA ALA A 168 -20.02 -22.98 5.35
C ALA A 168 -20.89 -24.17 5.80
N ASP A 169 -22.21 -23.96 5.95
CA ASP A 169 -23.17 -25.03 6.27
C ASP A 169 -23.29 -26.12 5.19
N GLN A 170 -22.78 -25.86 3.99
CA GLN A 170 -22.74 -26.79 2.86
C GLN A 170 -21.38 -27.47 2.72
N GLY A 171 -20.48 -27.29 3.70
CA GLY A 171 -19.14 -27.89 3.71
C GLY A 171 -18.05 -27.03 3.08
N TYR A 172 -18.34 -25.79 2.68
CA TYR A 172 -17.32 -24.85 2.22
C TYR A 172 -16.46 -24.38 3.39
N ARG A 173 -15.16 -24.20 3.13
CA ARG A 173 -14.19 -23.76 4.11
C ARG A 173 -13.39 -22.60 3.53
N THR A 174 -13.29 -21.50 4.27
CA THR A 174 -12.36 -20.41 3.96
C THR A 174 -10.93 -20.89 4.21
N THR A 175 -10.10 -20.86 3.19
CA THR A 175 -8.71 -21.36 3.22
C THR A 175 -7.66 -20.26 3.25
N GLY A 176 -8.03 -19.06 2.84
CA GLY A 176 -7.22 -17.87 2.93
C GLY A 176 -8.07 -16.60 2.80
N CYS A 177 -7.43 -15.46 3.02
CA CYS A 177 -7.94 -14.15 2.68
C CYS A 177 -6.81 -13.13 2.72
N VAL A 178 -7.05 -11.99 2.07
CA VAL A 178 -6.33 -10.74 2.32
C VAL A 178 -7.33 -9.71 2.82
N ASN A 179 -7.06 -9.13 3.99
CA ASN A 179 -7.96 -8.18 4.62
C ASN A 179 -7.77 -6.77 4.04
N GLY A 180 -8.87 -6.06 3.75
CA GLY A 180 -8.82 -4.71 3.19
C GLY A 180 -8.07 -3.70 4.06
N GLY A 181 -8.12 -3.85 5.39
CA GLY A 181 -7.36 -2.99 6.32
C GLY A 181 -5.87 -3.30 6.43
N SER A 182 -5.44 -4.45 5.91
CA SER A 182 -4.05 -4.93 5.95
C SER A 182 -3.71 -5.59 4.61
N PRO A 183 -3.64 -4.83 3.50
CA PRO A 183 -3.57 -5.37 2.15
C PRO A 183 -2.23 -6.07 1.85
N LEU A 184 -1.22 -5.88 2.69
CA LEU A 184 0.09 -6.52 2.60
C LEU A 184 0.21 -7.78 3.49
N VAL A 185 -0.90 -8.30 4.03
CA VAL A 185 -0.90 -9.52 4.85
C VAL A 185 -1.78 -10.58 4.21
N VAL A 186 -1.18 -11.70 3.85
CA VAL A 186 -1.85 -12.89 3.34
C VAL A 186 -2.13 -13.84 4.50
N HIS A 187 -3.39 -14.06 4.81
CA HIS A 187 -3.80 -15.02 5.84
C HIS A 187 -4.10 -16.36 5.18
N LEU A 188 -3.47 -17.43 5.66
CA LEU A 188 -3.63 -18.79 5.13
C LEU A 188 -3.97 -19.77 6.25
N LEU A 189 -4.56 -20.90 5.89
CA LEU A 189 -4.59 -22.04 6.81
C LEU A 189 -3.18 -22.60 7.05
N PRO A 190 -2.91 -23.16 8.25
CA PRO A 190 -1.62 -23.76 8.57
C PRO A 190 -1.17 -24.84 7.58
N ALA A 191 0.15 -24.92 7.37
CA ALA A 191 0.76 -25.97 6.58
C ALA A 191 0.38 -27.36 7.12
N GLY A 192 -0.17 -28.21 6.25
CA GLY A 192 -0.64 -29.56 6.59
C GLY A 192 -2.16 -29.70 6.72
N GLU A 193 -2.91 -28.60 6.73
CA GLU A 193 -4.38 -28.62 6.63
C GLU A 193 -4.86 -28.78 5.17
N LEU A 194 -4.00 -28.48 4.21
CA LEU A 194 -4.25 -28.55 2.78
C LEU A 194 -3.23 -29.47 2.10
N THR A 195 -3.59 -30.07 0.97
CA THR A 195 -2.60 -30.74 0.11
C THR A 195 -1.64 -29.70 -0.47
N GLU A 196 -0.43 -30.10 -0.84
CA GLU A 196 0.55 -29.18 -1.44
C GLU A 196 -0.02 -28.44 -2.66
N TRP A 197 -0.80 -29.14 -3.48
CA TRP A 197 -1.49 -28.54 -4.62
C TRP A 197 -2.51 -27.47 -4.20
N HIS A 198 -3.28 -27.71 -3.14
CA HIS A 198 -4.21 -26.72 -2.61
C HIS A 198 -3.46 -25.52 -2.02
N SER A 199 -2.40 -25.77 -1.25
CA SER A 199 -1.57 -24.70 -0.68
C SER A 199 -0.98 -23.79 -1.76
N LYS A 200 -0.45 -24.34 -2.86
CA LYS A 200 0.13 -23.52 -3.94
C LYS A 200 -0.94 -22.65 -4.62
N ILE A 201 -2.10 -23.23 -4.97
CA ILE A 201 -3.17 -22.52 -5.67
C ILE A 201 -3.75 -21.44 -4.77
N ASN A 202 -4.08 -21.80 -3.52
CA ASN A 202 -4.61 -20.86 -2.54
C ASN A 202 -3.65 -19.70 -2.28
N THR A 203 -2.36 -19.97 -2.09
CA THR A 203 -1.38 -18.90 -1.84
C THR A 203 -1.31 -17.90 -3.00
N VAL A 204 -1.28 -18.39 -4.25
CA VAL A 204 -1.20 -17.51 -5.42
C VAL A 204 -2.52 -16.81 -5.70
N HIS A 205 -3.66 -17.43 -5.39
CA HIS A 205 -4.97 -16.79 -5.41
C HIS A 205 -4.99 -15.58 -4.46
N GLU A 206 -4.57 -15.76 -3.20
CA GLU A 206 -4.54 -14.65 -2.24
C GLU A 206 -3.54 -13.54 -2.65
N LEU A 207 -2.39 -13.91 -3.22
CA LEU A 207 -1.45 -12.92 -3.77
C LEU A 207 -2.08 -12.09 -4.90
N ALA A 208 -2.97 -12.68 -5.71
CA ALA A 208 -3.69 -11.95 -6.74
C ALA A 208 -4.54 -10.81 -6.13
N HIS A 209 -5.16 -11.05 -4.97
CA HIS A 209 -5.89 -10.02 -4.24
C HIS A 209 -4.99 -8.91 -3.66
N VAL A 210 -3.74 -9.22 -3.30
CA VAL A 210 -2.76 -8.18 -2.95
C VAL A 210 -2.49 -7.29 -4.17
N PHE A 211 -2.30 -7.90 -5.34
CA PHE A 211 -1.99 -7.19 -6.57
C PHE A 211 -3.16 -6.37 -7.12
N GLN A 212 -4.39 -6.88 -7.01
CA GLN A 212 -5.60 -6.12 -7.33
C GLN A 212 -5.67 -4.84 -6.48
N ARG A 213 -5.44 -4.94 -5.17
CA ARG A 213 -5.40 -3.75 -4.30
C ARG A 213 -4.26 -2.79 -4.63
N ALA A 214 -3.10 -3.33 -5.00
CA ALA A 214 -1.98 -2.49 -5.46
C ALA A 214 -2.32 -1.76 -6.77
N ASP A 215 -3.12 -2.37 -7.65
CA ASP A 215 -3.60 -1.76 -8.88
C ASP A 215 -4.63 -0.66 -8.59
N ASP A 216 -5.57 -0.87 -7.65
CA ASP A 216 -6.53 0.17 -7.22
C ASP A 216 -5.83 1.43 -6.70
N VAL A 217 -4.78 1.26 -5.89
CA VAL A 217 -4.05 2.42 -5.32
C VAL A 217 -3.30 3.21 -6.41
N ARG A 218 -2.92 2.59 -7.53
CA ARG A 218 -2.28 3.31 -8.66
C ARG A 218 -3.26 4.20 -9.42
N TYR A 219 -4.55 3.92 -9.33
CA TYR A 219 -5.59 4.62 -10.08
C TYR A 219 -6.71 5.06 -9.14
N PRO A 220 -6.48 5.98 -8.19
CA PRO A 220 -7.49 6.34 -7.19
C PRO A 220 -8.73 7.06 -7.77
N ASP A 221 -8.59 7.70 -8.93
CA ASP A 221 -9.65 8.46 -9.62
C ASP A 221 -10.23 7.75 -10.86
N ASP A 222 -9.65 6.61 -11.25
CA ASP A 222 -10.03 5.81 -12.41
C ASP A 222 -10.26 4.35 -11.99
N ASN A 223 -10.83 3.52 -12.87
CA ASN A 223 -10.90 2.09 -12.58
C ASN A 223 -9.49 1.48 -12.67
N GLY A 224 -9.11 0.68 -11.68
CA GLY A 224 -7.90 -0.13 -11.73
C GLY A 224 -7.85 -0.99 -13.00
N GLY A 225 -6.64 -1.35 -13.46
CA GLY A 225 -6.46 -2.16 -14.66
C GLY A 225 -7.29 -3.45 -14.63
N TYR A 226 -7.40 -4.10 -13.46
CA TYR A 226 -8.24 -5.27 -13.28
C TYR A 226 -9.74 -4.95 -13.32
N GLU A 227 -10.19 -3.87 -12.69
CA GLU A 227 -11.60 -3.48 -12.67
C GLU A 227 -12.12 -3.21 -14.10
N VAL A 228 -11.26 -2.69 -14.97
CA VAL A 228 -11.56 -2.53 -16.40
C VAL A 228 -11.80 -3.88 -17.08
N LEU A 229 -11.02 -4.92 -16.75
CA LEU A 229 -11.22 -6.28 -17.27
C LEU A 229 -12.55 -6.87 -16.78
N LEU A 230 -12.86 -6.68 -15.49
CA LEU A 230 -14.13 -7.13 -14.91
C LEU A 230 -15.33 -6.43 -15.56
N ALA A 231 -15.25 -5.11 -15.77
CA ALA A 231 -16.29 -4.33 -16.43
C ALA A 231 -16.54 -4.74 -17.90
N GLN A 232 -15.54 -5.32 -18.57
CA GLN A 232 -15.67 -5.90 -19.91
C GLN A 232 -16.33 -7.29 -19.90
N GLY A 233 -16.62 -7.85 -18.73
CA GLY A 233 -17.24 -9.16 -18.55
C GLY A 233 -16.25 -10.32 -18.53
N LEU A 234 -14.94 -10.05 -18.47
CA LEU A 234 -13.94 -11.10 -18.20
C LEU A 234 -14.08 -11.60 -16.76
N PHE A 235 -13.71 -12.85 -16.53
CA PHE A 235 -13.76 -13.50 -15.22
C PHE A 235 -15.15 -13.47 -14.57
N GLN A 236 -16.21 -13.47 -15.40
CA GLN A 236 -17.61 -13.31 -14.97
C GLN A 236 -17.85 -12.00 -14.18
N GLY A 237 -16.96 -11.01 -14.29
CA GLY A 237 -17.00 -9.77 -13.52
C GLY A 237 -16.70 -9.96 -12.03
N SER A 238 -15.97 -11.03 -11.65
CA SER A 238 -15.63 -11.34 -10.26
C SER A 238 -14.12 -11.29 -10.00
N GLU A 239 -13.71 -10.54 -8.96
CA GLU A 239 -12.33 -10.50 -8.45
C GLU A 239 -11.82 -11.86 -8.04
N GLU A 240 -12.66 -12.67 -7.39
CA GLU A 240 -12.36 -14.03 -6.94
C GLU A 240 -12.11 -14.97 -8.13
N ALA A 241 -12.92 -14.86 -9.19
CA ALA A 241 -12.74 -15.66 -10.41
C ALA A 241 -11.49 -15.21 -11.19
N MET A 242 -11.13 -13.93 -11.12
CA MET A 242 -9.87 -13.43 -11.65
C MET A 242 -8.68 -13.94 -10.83
N ALA A 243 -8.77 -13.98 -9.50
CA ALA A 243 -7.74 -14.53 -8.62
C ALA A 243 -7.52 -16.03 -8.86
N ASP A 244 -8.59 -16.81 -9.06
CA ASP A 244 -8.51 -18.20 -9.53
C ASP A 244 -7.79 -18.30 -10.88
N CYS A 245 -8.16 -17.46 -11.84
CA CYS A 245 -7.49 -17.46 -13.14
C CYS A 245 -6.01 -17.08 -13.05
N TYR A 246 -5.66 -16.15 -12.15
CA TYR A 246 -4.27 -15.78 -11.90
C TYR A 246 -3.47 -16.97 -11.39
N ALA A 247 -3.97 -17.68 -10.37
CA ALA A 247 -3.33 -18.88 -9.83
C ALA A 247 -3.17 -20.00 -10.87
N LEU A 248 -4.22 -20.25 -11.66
CA LEU A 248 -4.17 -21.21 -12.75
C LEU A 248 -3.18 -20.81 -13.84
N THR A 249 -3.10 -19.52 -14.17
CA THR A 249 -2.16 -19.01 -15.19
C THR A 249 -0.72 -19.10 -14.69
N TYR A 250 -0.47 -18.75 -13.43
CA TYR A 250 0.85 -18.80 -12.78
C TYR A 250 1.46 -20.20 -12.83
N PHE A 251 0.68 -21.23 -12.51
CA PHE A 251 1.17 -22.62 -12.53
C PHE A 251 0.94 -23.34 -13.87
N ASN A 252 0.40 -22.65 -14.87
CA ASN A 252 -0.05 -23.24 -16.14
C ASN A 252 -1.00 -24.45 -15.97
N GLU A 253 -1.90 -24.38 -14.99
CA GLU A 253 -2.91 -25.40 -14.66
C GLU A 253 -4.26 -25.08 -15.32
N TRP A 254 -5.10 -26.09 -15.56
CA TRP A 254 -6.41 -25.95 -16.22
C TRP A 254 -7.58 -26.43 -15.38
N THR A 255 -7.34 -26.71 -14.11
CA THR A 255 -8.34 -27.27 -13.19
C THR A 255 -8.12 -26.67 -11.81
N LEU A 256 -9.22 -26.36 -11.13
CA LEU A 256 -9.21 -26.00 -9.71
C LEU A 256 -9.35 -27.22 -8.79
N SER A 257 -9.19 -28.42 -9.33
CA SER A 257 -9.26 -29.67 -8.58
C SER A 257 -8.00 -30.50 -8.73
N ASP A 258 -7.58 -31.13 -7.62
CA ASP A 258 -6.57 -32.19 -7.60
C ASP A 258 -7.17 -33.60 -7.85
N GLY A 259 -8.46 -33.67 -8.22
CA GLY A 259 -9.20 -34.90 -8.44
C GLY A 259 -9.82 -35.50 -7.18
N VAL A 260 -9.58 -34.90 -6.01
CA VAL A 260 -10.18 -35.28 -4.71
C VAL A 260 -10.95 -34.12 -4.11
N THR A 261 -10.37 -32.92 -4.16
CA THR A 261 -10.92 -31.71 -3.56
C THR A 261 -10.94 -30.59 -4.62
N GLU A 262 -11.86 -29.64 -4.48
CA GLU A 262 -11.96 -28.45 -5.33
C GLU A 262 -11.53 -27.22 -4.52
N SER A 263 -10.81 -26.31 -5.17
CA SER A 263 -10.44 -24.98 -4.67
C SER A 263 -11.18 -23.89 -5.44
N GLY A 264 -11.26 -22.70 -4.87
CA GLY A 264 -11.79 -21.53 -5.55
C GLY A 264 -13.28 -21.61 -5.86
N TYR A 265 -13.71 -20.83 -6.85
CA TYR A 265 -15.12 -20.56 -7.15
C TYR A 265 -15.60 -21.31 -8.40
N GLY A 266 -14.88 -22.39 -8.77
CA GLY A 266 -15.25 -23.28 -9.88
C GLY A 266 -15.13 -22.65 -11.27
N TYR A 267 -14.48 -21.49 -11.38
CA TYR A 267 -14.25 -20.81 -12.65
C TYR A 267 -12.89 -21.19 -13.25
N ILE A 268 -12.92 -21.76 -14.46
CA ILE A 268 -11.71 -22.07 -15.23
C ILE A 268 -11.66 -21.10 -16.40
N CYS A 269 -10.63 -20.27 -16.42
CA CYS A 269 -10.50 -19.25 -17.44
C CYS A 269 -10.01 -19.80 -18.78
N GLY A 270 -10.50 -19.19 -19.86
CA GLY A 270 -10.11 -19.54 -21.23
C GLY A 270 -8.79 -18.90 -21.68
N ASP A 271 -8.33 -19.24 -22.88
CA ASP A 271 -7.07 -18.70 -23.44
C ASP A 271 -7.02 -17.16 -23.45
N ASN A 272 -8.12 -16.51 -23.81
CA ASN A 272 -8.23 -15.04 -23.87
C ASN A 272 -8.06 -14.41 -22.48
N GLU A 273 -8.67 -15.00 -21.45
CA GLU A 273 -8.58 -14.51 -20.08
C GLU A 273 -7.21 -14.74 -19.47
N ARG A 274 -6.57 -15.88 -19.77
CA ARG A 274 -5.17 -16.12 -19.39
C ARG A 274 -4.24 -15.12 -20.06
N GLN A 275 -4.50 -14.72 -21.30
CA GLN A 275 -3.74 -13.66 -21.95
C GLN A 275 -3.97 -12.30 -21.26
N ALA A 276 -5.22 -11.99 -20.91
CA ALA A 276 -5.54 -10.77 -20.16
C ALA A 276 -4.83 -10.74 -18.79
N ILE A 277 -4.74 -11.88 -18.08
CA ILE A 277 -3.94 -12.01 -16.85
C ILE A 277 -2.46 -11.69 -17.12
N ARG A 278 -1.87 -12.22 -18.20
CA ARG A 278 -0.46 -11.96 -18.54
C ARG A 278 -0.21 -10.48 -18.80
N ASP A 279 -1.09 -9.85 -19.56
CA ASP A 279 -0.97 -8.44 -19.93
C ASP A 279 -1.16 -7.54 -18.68
N TRP A 280 -2.14 -7.84 -17.84
CA TRP A 280 -2.37 -7.15 -16.57
C TRP A 280 -1.18 -7.30 -15.62
N ALA A 281 -0.74 -8.54 -15.36
CA ALA A 281 0.38 -8.82 -14.46
C ALA A 281 1.67 -8.12 -14.92
N ALA A 282 1.95 -8.12 -16.23
CA ALA A 282 3.08 -7.39 -16.78
C ALA A 282 2.95 -5.87 -16.59
N GLY A 283 1.74 -5.32 -16.74
CA GLY A 283 1.46 -3.90 -16.50
C GLY A 283 1.71 -3.45 -15.07
N ILE A 284 1.51 -4.34 -14.09
CA ILE A 284 1.73 -4.03 -12.68
C ILE A 284 3.03 -4.61 -12.08
N ASN A 285 3.84 -5.30 -12.88
CA ASN A 285 5.01 -6.09 -12.45
C ASN A 285 4.68 -7.23 -11.48
N ALA A 286 3.45 -7.77 -11.52
CA ALA A 286 3.10 -8.95 -10.74
C ALA A 286 3.75 -10.20 -11.37
N PRO A 287 4.32 -11.10 -10.56
CA PRO A 287 5.08 -12.24 -11.06
C PRO A 287 4.17 -13.33 -11.60
N LEU A 288 4.49 -13.82 -12.80
CA LEU A 288 3.94 -15.05 -13.35
C LEU A 288 5.09 -16.06 -13.49
N GLY A 289 4.84 -17.31 -13.08
CA GLY A 289 5.82 -18.41 -13.07
C GLY A 289 6.41 -18.77 -14.43
#